data_AF-A0AAD7DHU9-F1
#
_entry.id   AF-A0AAD7DHU9-F1
#
_cell.length_a   1.000
_cell.length_b   1.000
_cell.length_c   1.000
_cell.angle_alpha   90.00
_cell.angle_beta   90.00
_cell.angle_gamma   90.00
#
_symmetry.space_group_name_H-M   'P 1'
#
loop_
_entity.id
_entity.type
_entity.pdbx_description
1 polymer ?
#
loop_
_entity_poly.entity_id
_entity_poly.type
_entity_poly.pdbx_seq_one_letter_code
_entity_poly.pdbx_strand_id
1 'polypeptide(L)'
;MCASIYPLIDRLFVVSILLREVRVLITLNTQTIHNLRRTRRVGAAFGAFDIRYRVLIALHLLLNLHDGQQNGCYNLHGPRHRRYHRHVCVGKLDPRDQTITGISSLFALASPELEILAFITSFGNTDVASSRQNILKAYQAVSRHLERFPEDAPRFPNFSPAVKPILACGSAGPLEGELHSAQYFHGRDGLGGIAERHPELDVDENDLEHPQLDIRSTTGLDVALELIRSRPPRTITYLALGPLTDLGWLMSENAALVREKIGRIVCMGGALDVPGNTSPVAEFNFFADPYAVKKLLIQDADIDSSQILLPLDRFILLPLDITTPHELPFPFYKENIDPSFETSAMPSDSSNKSPLTHFTSSFLEQTRVVMLQFGKDAMELHDIVAVWCAIENPPVPDGAADTLGLGWKARNRTFDIERTGELTRGMLVCDRRDDLSAYTVGANRANVQAELDKHTSHHGTWESTALPALVETEHPPKVHDSRGVMCVHTTPGPDTLLALLVKRVWGVSC
;
A
#
# COMPACT_ATOMS: atom_id res chain seq x y z
N MET A 1 -73.64 -22.13 -18.52
CA MET A 1 -74.03 -23.25 -17.61
C MET A 1 -73.53 -24.55 -18.23
N CYS A 2 -73.04 -25.51 -17.42
CA CYS A 2 -72.56 -26.86 -17.78
C CYS A 2 -71.43 -26.92 -18.85
N ALA A 3 -70.23 -27.50 -18.68
CA ALA A 3 -69.67 -28.56 -17.81
C ALA A 3 -69.79 -30.01 -18.33
N SER A 4 -68.65 -30.72 -18.18
CA SER A 4 -68.45 -32.17 -17.98
C SER A 4 -68.12 -33.15 -19.13
N ILE A 5 -67.09 -33.99 -18.82
CA ILE A 5 -66.94 -35.45 -19.12
C ILE A 5 -66.52 -35.81 -20.57
N TYR A 6 -65.50 -36.63 -20.92
CA TYR A 6 -64.40 -37.47 -20.34
C TYR A 6 -63.94 -38.41 -21.55
N PRO A 7 -63.13 -39.51 -21.46
CA PRO A 7 -61.79 -39.74 -20.86
C PRO A 7 -60.85 -40.80 -21.59
N LEU A 8 -59.80 -41.27 -20.89
CA LEU A 8 -59.04 -42.58 -21.00
C LEU A 8 -58.04 -42.81 -22.19
N ILE A 9 -56.96 -43.64 -22.15
CA ILE A 9 -55.98 -44.10 -21.09
C ILE A 9 -54.78 -44.92 -21.69
N ASP A 10 -53.70 -45.17 -20.90
CA ASP A 10 -52.63 -46.22 -21.03
C ASP A 10 -51.67 -46.25 -22.28
N ARG A 11 -50.47 -46.89 -22.31
CA ARG A 11 -49.44 -47.29 -21.29
C ARG A 11 -48.06 -47.67 -21.92
N LEU A 12 -46.97 -47.50 -21.13
CA LEU A 12 -45.71 -48.28 -21.01
C LEU A 12 -44.99 -48.94 -22.23
N PHE A 13 -43.66 -48.76 -22.32
CA PHE A 13 -42.67 -49.83 -22.61
C PHE A 13 -41.27 -49.51 -22.01
N VAL A 14 -40.34 -50.47 -22.00
CA VAL A 14 -39.04 -50.48 -21.25
C VAL A 14 -37.92 -51.20 -22.06
N VAL A 15 -36.61 -50.97 -21.79
CA VAL A 15 -35.49 -51.99 -21.68
C VAL A 15 -34.03 -51.47 -21.96
N SER A 16 -33.17 -51.61 -20.93
CA SER A 16 -31.71 -51.94 -20.86
C SER A 16 -30.56 -51.12 -21.54
N ILE A 17 -29.33 -51.67 -21.42
CA ILE A 17 -27.98 -51.03 -21.29
C ILE A 17 -26.90 -51.95 -21.96
N LEU A 18 -25.60 -51.56 -21.97
CA LEU A 18 -24.34 -52.29 -22.33
C LEU A 18 -23.94 -52.19 -23.85
N LEU A 19 -22.66 -52.11 -24.30
CA LEU A 19 -21.32 -52.33 -23.67
C LEU A 19 -20.11 -51.72 -24.47
N ARG A 20 -19.00 -51.41 -23.76
CA ARG A 20 -17.55 -51.50 -24.14
C ARG A 20 -16.80 -50.44 -24.99
N GLU A 21 -15.46 -50.51 -24.85
CA GLU A 21 -14.40 -49.59 -25.31
C GLU A 21 -13.73 -50.03 -26.64
N VAL A 22 -13.05 -49.10 -27.34
CA VAL A 22 -11.80 -49.33 -28.10
C VAL A 22 -10.91 -48.07 -28.05
N ARG A 23 -9.58 -48.23 -27.89
CA ARG A 23 -8.57 -47.18 -28.09
C ARG A 23 -8.03 -47.19 -29.53
N VAL A 24 -7.86 -46.02 -30.17
CA VAL A 24 -6.88 -45.81 -31.27
C VAL A 24 -6.31 -44.38 -31.18
N LEU A 25 -4.98 -44.26 -31.17
CA LEU A 25 -4.27 -43.03 -31.57
C LEU A 25 -4.01 -43.11 -33.08
N ILE A 26 -4.05 -41.98 -33.80
CA ILE A 26 -2.97 -41.56 -34.72
C ILE A 26 -3.14 -40.09 -35.14
N THR A 27 -2.01 -39.46 -35.47
CA THR A 27 -1.76 -38.02 -35.60
C THR A 27 -1.78 -37.50 -37.05
N LEU A 28 -2.08 -36.19 -37.22
CA LEU A 28 -1.77 -35.36 -38.41
C LEU A 28 -2.53 -35.76 -39.70
N ASN A 29 -2.72 -34.97 -40.78
CA ASN A 29 -2.36 -33.59 -41.15
C ASN A 29 -3.35 -33.11 -42.27
N THR A 30 -3.48 -31.87 -42.75
CA THR A 30 -2.79 -30.58 -42.51
C THR A 30 -3.75 -29.39 -42.76
N GLN A 31 -3.41 -28.21 -42.22
CA GLN A 31 -3.57 -26.82 -42.73
C GLN A 31 -4.62 -26.41 -43.82
N THR A 32 -5.26 -25.27 -43.53
CA THR A 32 -5.67 -24.18 -44.45
C THR A 32 -6.88 -24.35 -45.37
N ILE A 33 -7.93 -23.56 -45.09
CA ILE A 33 -8.47 -22.58 -46.07
C ILE A 33 -9.14 -21.40 -45.34
N HIS A 34 -9.21 -20.26 -46.02
CA HIS A 34 -9.46 -18.94 -45.45
C HIS A 34 -10.96 -18.56 -45.44
N ASN A 35 -11.38 -17.85 -44.40
CA ASN A 35 -12.43 -16.81 -44.40
C ASN A 35 -13.63 -16.96 -45.37
N LEU A 36 -14.78 -17.38 -44.85
CA LEU A 36 -16.08 -16.86 -45.33
C LEU A 36 -16.94 -16.36 -44.16
N ARG A 37 -17.66 -15.27 -44.41
CA ARG A 37 -18.28 -14.41 -43.38
C ARG A 37 -19.66 -14.94 -42.95
N ARG A 38 -20.01 -14.67 -41.68
CA ARG A 38 -21.36 -14.33 -41.14
C ARG A 38 -22.57 -15.08 -41.75
N THR A 39 -23.49 -15.68 -40.99
CA THR A 39 -24.11 -15.08 -39.77
C THR A 39 -25.00 -16.08 -39.00
N ARG A 40 -25.28 -15.72 -37.73
CA ARG A 40 -26.41 -16.14 -36.86
C ARG A 40 -26.31 -17.46 -36.07
N ARG A 41 -26.72 -17.34 -34.79
CA ARG A 41 -27.12 -18.38 -33.82
C ARG A 41 -26.02 -19.34 -33.33
N VAL A 42 -25.16 -18.82 -32.46
CA VAL A 42 -24.90 -19.47 -31.17
C VAL A 42 -25.34 -18.50 -30.08
N GLY A 43 -26.13 -18.97 -29.12
CA GLY A 43 -26.56 -18.21 -27.95
C GLY A 43 -26.64 -19.17 -26.76
N ALA A 44 -25.53 -19.29 -26.03
CA ALA A 44 -25.41 -20.01 -24.76
C ALA A 44 -24.08 -19.60 -24.09
N ALA A 45 -24.03 -19.70 -22.77
CA ALA A 45 -22.79 -19.71 -21.97
C ALA A 45 -21.80 -18.52 -22.16
N PHE A 46 -22.27 -17.28 -21.98
CA PHE A 46 -21.45 -16.33 -21.21
C PHE A 46 -21.59 -16.71 -19.73
N GLY A 47 -20.69 -17.57 -19.24
CA GLY A 47 -20.42 -17.62 -17.81
C GLY A 47 -19.68 -16.33 -17.44
N ALA A 48 -20.13 -15.64 -16.39
CA ALA A 48 -19.37 -14.51 -15.86
C ALA A 48 -18.05 -15.05 -15.30
N PHE A 49 -16.92 -14.57 -15.84
CA PHE A 49 -15.63 -14.81 -15.23
C PHE A 49 -15.54 -13.91 -13.98
N ASP A 50 -15.74 -14.52 -12.82
CA ASP A 50 -15.50 -13.94 -11.50
C ASP A 50 -13.97 -13.88 -11.28
N ILE A 51 -13.30 -12.91 -11.92
CA ILE A 51 -11.84 -12.76 -11.88
C ILE A 51 -11.45 -12.07 -10.58
N ARG A 52 -11.30 -12.85 -9.51
CA ARG A 52 -10.70 -12.38 -8.25
C ARG A 52 -9.21 -12.71 -8.23
N TYR A 53 -8.41 -11.74 -7.79
CA TYR A 53 -6.97 -11.83 -7.70
C TYR A 53 -6.54 -12.06 -6.26
N ARG A 54 -5.59 -12.98 -6.04
CA ARG A 54 -5.12 -13.34 -4.69
C ARG A 54 -4.16 -12.31 -4.16
N VAL A 55 -4.50 -11.71 -3.03
CA VAL A 55 -3.68 -10.68 -2.38
C VAL A 55 -3.32 -11.08 -0.97
N LEU A 56 -2.02 -11.03 -0.68
CA LEU A 56 -1.44 -11.07 0.65
C LEU A 56 -1.21 -9.62 1.08
N ILE A 57 -1.82 -9.20 2.19
CA ILE A 57 -1.79 -7.81 2.65
C ILE A 57 -0.90 -7.71 3.91
N ALA A 58 0.06 -6.79 3.93
CA ALA A 58 0.89 -6.46 5.09
C ALA A 58 0.59 -5.02 5.55
N LEU A 59 0.23 -4.83 6.83
CA LEU A 59 -0.56 -3.68 7.30
C LEU A 59 -0.26 -3.33 8.80
N HIS A 60 0.04 -2.06 9.18
CA HIS A 60 0.97 -1.74 10.30
C HIS A 60 0.56 -0.56 11.28
N LEU A 61 0.36 -0.80 12.62
CA LEU A 61 0.05 0.17 13.77
C LEU A 61 0.31 -0.41 15.22
N LEU A 62 0.53 0.37 16.33
CA LEU A 62 0.31 0.06 17.81
C LEU A 62 -0.66 1.19 18.31
N LEU A 63 -0.60 1.97 19.43
CA LEU A 63 0.36 2.19 20.57
C LEU A 63 0.15 1.23 21.75
N ASN A 64 1.10 1.17 22.69
CA ASN A 64 0.95 1.95 23.93
C ASN A 64 2.28 2.42 24.57
N LEU A 65 2.19 3.19 25.65
CA LEU A 65 3.06 3.13 26.85
C LEU A 65 2.68 4.19 27.90
N HIS A 66 2.56 3.79 29.17
CA HIS A 66 2.59 4.69 30.32
C HIS A 66 3.35 4.09 31.51
N ASP A 67 3.78 4.94 32.44
CA ASP A 67 4.71 4.63 33.55
C ASP A 67 4.07 3.88 34.73
N GLY A 68 4.89 3.12 35.47
CA GLY A 68 4.42 2.22 36.54
C GLY A 68 5.39 1.86 37.67
N GLN A 69 6.39 2.70 37.98
CA GLN A 69 7.15 2.75 39.26
C GLN A 69 7.53 1.43 39.98
N GLN A 70 8.84 1.12 40.06
CA GLN A 70 9.45 0.78 41.35
C GLN A 70 10.97 1.02 41.42
N ASN A 71 11.48 1.23 42.65
CA ASN A 71 12.86 1.66 42.93
C ASN A 71 13.84 0.49 43.07
N GLY A 72 15.10 0.67 42.65
CA GLY A 72 16.14 -0.37 42.80
C GLY A 72 17.57 0.09 42.47
N CYS A 73 18.15 0.98 43.29
CA CYS A 73 19.55 1.39 43.11
C CYS A 73 20.55 0.28 43.44
N TYR A 74 21.31 -0.19 42.46
CA TYR A 74 22.56 -0.95 42.69
C TYR A 74 23.71 -0.42 41.82
N ASN A 75 24.78 0.02 42.49
CA ASN A 75 26.04 0.40 41.85
C ASN A 75 26.89 -0.84 41.52
N LEU A 76 27.44 -0.90 40.31
CA LEU A 76 28.69 -1.62 40.03
C LEU A 76 29.61 -0.73 39.18
N HIS A 77 30.90 -0.71 39.53
CA HIS A 77 31.91 0.13 38.87
C HIS A 77 32.59 -0.63 37.71
N GLY A 78 32.83 0.05 36.58
CA GLY A 78 33.64 -0.48 35.48
C GLY A 78 33.74 0.51 34.29
N PRO A 79 34.95 0.87 33.82
CA PRO A 79 35.13 1.89 32.76
C PRO A 79 35.42 1.25 31.38
N ARG A 80 35.37 1.94 30.22
CA ARG A 80 35.53 3.39 29.94
C ARG A 80 34.55 3.85 28.83
N HIS A 81 33.98 5.04 28.98
CA HIS A 81 33.27 5.72 27.87
C HIS A 81 34.24 6.37 26.86
N ARG A 82 33.87 6.38 25.58
CA ARG A 82 33.95 7.61 24.78
C ARG A 82 32.58 8.28 24.85
N ARG A 83 32.51 9.53 25.33
CA ARG A 83 31.27 10.30 25.36
C ARG A 83 31.08 10.99 24.00
N TYR A 84 30.17 10.47 23.18
CA TYR A 84 29.38 11.36 22.33
C TYR A 84 28.24 11.90 23.18
N HIS A 85 28.10 13.22 23.23
CA HIS A 85 26.94 13.85 23.85
C HIS A 85 25.75 13.64 22.92
N ARG A 86 24.86 12.70 23.28
CA ARG A 86 23.63 12.44 22.55
C ARG A 86 22.70 13.64 22.67
N HIS A 87 22.70 14.50 21.66
CA HIS A 87 21.54 15.34 21.39
C HIS A 87 20.50 14.43 20.75
N VAL A 88 19.49 14.01 21.53
CA VAL A 88 18.30 13.38 20.96
C VAL A 88 17.52 14.51 20.30
N CYS A 89 17.77 14.71 19.02
CA CYS A 89 17.07 15.71 18.22
C CYS A 89 15.65 15.21 17.97
N VAL A 90 14.73 15.53 18.89
CA VAL A 90 13.29 15.33 18.70
C VAL A 90 12.82 16.36 17.68
N GLY A 91 13.17 16.12 16.42
CA GLY A 91 12.62 16.85 15.28
C GLY A 91 11.10 16.75 15.31
N LYS A 92 10.44 17.85 14.96
CA LYS A 92 8.98 17.90 14.90
C LYS A 92 8.51 17.06 13.71
N LEU A 93 8.33 15.76 13.95
CA LEU A 93 7.75 14.80 13.02
C LEU A 93 6.43 15.36 12.46
N ASP A 94 6.19 15.12 11.17
CA ASP A 94 5.04 15.69 10.46
C ASP A 94 3.80 14.75 10.62
N PRO A 95 2.62 15.26 11.02
CA PRO A 95 1.49 14.41 11.42
C PRO A 95 0.57 14.01 10.26
N ARG A 96 0.99 14.17 9.00
CA ARG A 96 0.15 13.87 7.82
C ARG A 96 -0.03 12.38 7.56
N ASP A 97 0.87 11.54 8.06
CA ASP A 97 0.63 10.10 8.10
C ASP A 97 -0.48 9.76 9.10
N GLN A 98 -1.58 9.16 8.64
CA GLN A 98 -2.87 9.18 9.36
C GLN A 98 -3.70 7.91 9.24
N THR A 99 -3.73 7.14 10.34
CA THR A 99 -4.93 6.36 10.75
C THR A 99 -5.39 5.28 9.74
N ILE A 100 -4.49 4.85 8.86
CA ILE A 100 -4.88 4.39 7.53
C ILE A 100 -5.58 3.01 7.54
N THR A 101 -5.17 2.13 8.46
CA THR A 101 -5.66 0.75 8.60
C THR A 101 -7.17 0.62 8.58
N GLY A 102 -7.89 1.52 9.26
CA GLY A 102 -9.34 1.46 9.35
C GLY A 102 -9.98 1.49 7.96
N ILE A 103 -9.66 2.50 7.15
CA ILE A 103 -10.27 2.69 5.84
C ILE A 103 -9.64 1.77 4.78
N SER A 104 -8.33 1.52 4.82
CA SER A 104 -7.68 0.62 3.83
C SER A 104 -8.17 -0.82 3.96
N SER A 105 -8.36 -1.31 5.18
CA SER A 105 -8.91 -2.66 5.43
C SER A 105 -10.39 -2.76 5.06
N LEU A 106 -11.21 -1.74 5.38
CA LEU A 106 -12.61 -1.69 4.97
C LEU A 106 -12.78 -1.62 3.45
N PHE A 107 -11.94 -0.85 2.77
CA PHE A 107 -11.94 -0.75 1.31
C PHE A 107 -11.51 -2.07 0.65
N ALA A 108 -10.49 -2.77 1.19
CA ALA A 108 -10.10 -4.09 0.73
C ALA A 108 -11.20 -5.15 0.96
N LEU A 109 -11.82 -5.15 2.15
CA LEU A 109 -12.97 -6.02 2.46
C LEU A 109 -14.15 -5.78 1.50
N ALA A 110 -14.34 -4.53 1.09
CA ALA A 110 -15.40 -4.09 0.19
C ALA A 110 -15.04 -4.17 -1.32
N SER A 111 -13.89 -4.78 -1.67
CA SER A 111 -13.41 -4.86 -3.05
C SER A 111 -13.54 -6.28 -3.63
N PRO A 112 -14.49 -6.53 -4.57
CA PRO A 112 -14.75 -7.86 -5.10
C PRO A 112 -13.61 -8.42 -5.97
N GLU A 113 -12.73 -7.57 -6.49
CA GLU A 113 -11.58 -7.99 -7.29
C GLU A 113 -10.51 -8.71 -6.46
N LEU A 114 -10.57 -8.64 -5.13
CA LEU A 114 -9.60 -9.22 -4.22
C LEU A 114 -10.09 -10.56 -3.63
N GLU A 115 -9.18 -11.54 -3.51
CA GLU A 115 -9.27 -12.67 -2.58
C GLU A 115 -8.21 -12.43 -1.50
N ILE A 116 -8.62 -11.93 -0.33
CA ILE A 116 -7.68 -11.62 0.77
C ILE A 116 -7.20 -12.92 1.42
N LEU A 117 -5.90 -13.21 1.33
CA LEU A 117 -5.29 -14.41 1.90
C LEU A 117 -4.94 -14.24 3.39
N ALA A 118 -4.32 -13.11 3.75
CA ALA A 118 -3.98 -12.78 5.12
C ALA A 118 -3.73 -11.28 5.31
N PHE A 119 -3.85 -10.84 6.55
CA PHE A 119 -3.30 -9.62 7.11
C PHE A 119 -2.07 -9.98 7.96
N ILE A 120 -0.88 -9.54 7.53
CA ILE A 120 0.35 -9.64 8.30
C ILE A 120 0.57 -8.31 9.01
N THR A 121 0.51 -8.32 10.34
CA THR A 121 0.53 -7.10 11.16
C THR A 121 1.88 -6.84 11.80
N SER A 122 2.45 -5.66 11.60
CA SER A 122 3.87 -5.36 11.87
C SER A 122 4.08 -3.92 12.34
N PHE A 123 5.31 -3.56 12.73
CA PHE A 123 5.68 -2.21 13.13
C PHE A 123 5.70 -1.21 11.99
N GLY A 124 5.65 0.07 12.35
CA GLY A 124 5.74 1.19 11.42
C GLY A 124 5.26 2.44 12.10
N ASN A 125 4.18 3.03 11.56
CA ASN A 125 3.49 4.17 12.17
C ASN A 125 3.43 3.99 13.69
N THR A 126 3.11 2.76 14.10
CA THR A 126 3.24 2.20 15.44
C THR A 126 3.20 0.63 15.26
N ASP A 127 3.30 -0.30 16.24
CA ASP A 127 3.49 -1.79 16.02
C ASP A 127 2.47 -2.91 16.45
N VAL A 128 2.62 -4.05 15.75
CA VAL A 128 2.12 -5.43 15.98
C VAL A 128 0.89 -5.60 16.89
N ALA A 129 1.00 -5.37 18.20
CA ALA A 129 -0.04 -5.71 19.16
C ALA A 129 -1.37 -4.99 18.86
N SER A 130 -1.31 -3.67 18.67
CA SER A 130 -2.51 -2.87 18.39
C SER A 130 -2.81 -2.79 16.89
N SER A 131 -1.89 -3.16 15.99
CA SER A 131 -2.19 -3.45 14.57
C SER A 131 -3.28 -4.50 14.50
N ARG A 132 -3.05 -5.60 15.24
CA ARG A 132 -3.91 -6.77 15.29
C ARG A 132 -5.25 -6.42 15.93
N GLN A 133 -5.25 -5.61 17.00
CA GLN A 133 -6.49 -5.04 17.54
C GLN A 133 -7.21 -4.15 16.52
N ASN A 134 -6.54 -3.35 15.70
CA ASN A 134 -7.19 -2.47 14.73
C ASN A 134 -7.81 -3.23 13.54
N ILE A 135 -7.22 -4.34 13.10
CA ILE A 135 -7.89 -5.29 12.20
C ILE A 135 -9.15 -5.87 12.88
N LEU A 136 -9.05 -6.29 14.15
CA LEU A 136 -10.20 -6.80 14.91
C LEU A 136 -11.31 -5.74 15.08
N LYS A 137 -10.98 -4.48 15.36
CA LYS A 137 -11.93 -3.35 15.46
C LYS A 137 -12.67 -3.12 14.14
N ALA A 138 -11.95 -3.10 13.01
CA ALA A 138 -12.57 -2.99 11.69
C ALA A 138 -13.49 -4.18 11.38
N TYR A 139 -13.07 -5.41 11.71
CA TYR A 139 -13.88 -6.61 11.54
C TYR A 139 -15.14 -6.62 12.43
N GLN A 140 -15.03 -6.21 13.70
CA GLN A 140 -16.16 -6.07 14.61
C GLN A 140 -17.11 -4.95 14.18
N ALA A 141 -16.61 -3.83 13.65
CA ALA A 141 -17.44 -2.77 13.08
C ALA A 141 -18.26 -3.25 11.88
N VAL A 142 -17.68 -4.10 11.02
CA VAL A 142 -18.41 -4.76 9.92
C VAL A 142 -19.40 -5.81 10.44
N SER A 143 -19.05 -6.64 11.43
CA SER A 143 -20.00 -7.57 12.09
C SER A 143 -21.24 -6.82 12.59
N ARG A 144 -21.05 -5.83 13.47
CA ARG A 144 -22.14 -5.04 14.07
C ARG A 144 -22.95 -4.27 13.02
N HIS A 145 -22.31 -3.80 11.95
CA HIS A 145 -23.01 -3.15 10.83
C HIS A 145 -23.90 -4.13 10.07
N LEU A 146 -23.39 -5.32 9.71
CA LEU A 146 -24.15 -6.33 8.96
C LEU A 146 -25.22 -7.06 9.81
N GLU A 147 -25.07 -7.09 11.13
CA GLU A 147 -26.12 -7.50 12.07
C GLU A 147 -27.34 -6.55 12.03
N ARG A 148 -27.10 -5.25 11.83
CA ARG A 148 -28.14 -4.20 11.78
C ARG A 148 -28.65 -3.92 10.37
N PHE A 149 -27.80 -4.11 9.36
CA PHE A 149 -28.05 -3.85 7.93
C PHE A 149 -27.60 -5.05 7.08
N PRO A 150 -28.26 -6.23 7.19
CA PRO A 150 -27.86 -7.44 6.46
C PRO A 150 -27.94 -7.30 4.94
N GLU A 151 -28.72 -6.35 4.43
CA GLU A 151 -28.79 -5.97 3.01
C GLU A 151 -27.47 -5.42 2.46
N ASP A 152 -26.58 -4.91 3.32
CA ASP A 152 -25.24 -4.42 2.92
C ASP A 152 -24.21 -5.55 2.77
N ALA A 153 -24.52 -6.80 3.12
CA ALA A 153 -23.56 -7.91 3.03
C ALA A 153 -22.90 -8.08 1.64
N PRO A 154 -23.58 -7.87 0.50
CA PRO A 154 -22.95 -7.90 -0.83
C PRO A 154 -21.88 -6.82 -1.08
N ARG A 155 -21.83 -5.75 -0.26
CA ARG A 155 -20.75 -4.75 -0.33
C ARG A 155 -19.43 -5.25 0.23
N PHE A 156 -19.42 -6.28 1.07
CA PHE A 156 -18.23 -6.81 1.75
C PHE A 156 -17.91 -8.25 1.33
N PRO A 157 -17.58 -8.52 0.04
CA PRO A 157 -17.40 -9.87 -0.49
C PRO A 157 -16.26 -10.67 0.15
N ASN A 158 -15.28 -10.00 0.77
CA ASN A 158 -14.19 -10.65 1.51
C ASN A 158 -14.51 -10.87 3.01
N PHE A 159 -15.73 -10.55 3.46
CA PHE A 159 -16.18 -10.75 4.83
C PHE A 159 -17.10 -11.99 4.91
N SER A 160 -16.51 -13.19 4.87
CA SER A 160 -17.27 -14.45 4.78
C SER A 160 -16.72 -15.54 5.70
N PRO A 161 -17.57 -16.29 6.43
CA PRO A 161 -17.11 -17.41 7.25
C PRO A 161 -16.58 -18.60 6.43
N ALA A 162 -16.84 -18.63 5.10
CA ALA A 162 -16.40 -19.69 4.20
C ALA A 162 -14.95 -19.50 3.68
N VAL A 163 -14.45 -18.26 3.68
CA VAL A 163 -13.07 -17.92 3.31
C VAL A 163 -12.60 -16.87 4.29
N LYS A 164 -11.91 -17.31 5.35
CA LYS A 164 -11.37 -16.43 6.38
C LYS A 164 -9.94 -16.03 6.02
N PRO A 165 -9.61 -14.73 5.95
CA PRO A 165 -8.22 -14.29 5.90
C PRO A 165 -7.49 -14.66 7.19
N ILE A 166 -6.22 -15.04 7.07
CA ILE A 166 -5.37 -15.26 8.24
C ILE A 166 -4.98 -13.92 8.86
N LEU A 167 -4.90 -13.83 10.20
CA LEU A 167 -4.34 -12.67 10.90
C LEU A 167 -3.15 -13.13 11.75
N ALA A 168 -1.95 -12.58 11.49
CA ALA A 168 -0.70 -13.03 12.13
C ALA A 168 0.32 -11.89 12.34
N CYS A 169 1.10 -12.00 13.42
CA CYS A 169 2.08 -11.00 13.85
C CYS A 169 3.43 -11.12 13.13
N GLY A 170 3.79 -10.12 12.32
CA GLY A 170 5.11 -9.92 11.71
C GLY A 170 6.10 -9.21 12.65
N SER A 171 6.95 -8.37 12.07
CA SER A 171 8.10 -7.76 12.73
C SER A 171 7.74 -6.69 13.78
N ALA A 172 8.43 -6.70 14.92
CA ALA A 172 8.28 -5.71 16.00
C ALA A 172 9.31 -4.54 15.94
N GLY A 173 10.10 -4.46 14.86
CA GLY A 173 11.10 -3.43 14.65
C GLY A 173 11.88 -3.65 13.34
N PRO A 174 12.69 -2.66 12.90
CA PRO A 174 13.36 -2.70 11.60
C PRO A 174 14.42 -3.79 11.50
N LEU A 175 14.85 -4.12 10.27
CA LEU A 175 15.95 -5.06 10.02
C LEU A 175 17.23 -4.64 10.76
N GLU A 176 17.52 -3.35 10.78
CA GLU A 176 18.71 -2.74 11.39
C GLU A 176 18.41 -1.32 11.89
N GLY A 177 19.21 -0.83 12.85
CA GLY A 177 19.13 0.54 13.37
C GLY A 177 18.23 0.71 14.60
N GLU A 178 17.86 1.94 14.91
CA GLU A 178 16.96 2.26 16.02
C GLU A 178 15.48 2.19 15.57
N LEU A 179 14.61 1.76 16.48
CA LEU A 179 13.16 1.75 16.26
C LEU A 179 12.62 3.18 16.34
N HIS A 180 12.00 3.64 15.26
CA HIS A 180 11.24 4.89 15.22
C HIS A 180 9.75 4.58 15.01
N SER A 181 8.88 5.44 15.56
CA SER A 181 7.43 5.32 15.43
C SER A 181 6.77 6.71 15.46
N ALA A 182 5.68 6.86 14.71
CA ALA A 182 4.77 8.00 14.73
C ALA A 182 3.75 7.98 15.88
N GLN A 183 3.95 7.14 16.93
CA GLN A 183 3.12 7.02 18.14
C GLN A 183 2.35 8.31 18.48
N TYR A 184 3.09 9.40 18.72
CA TYR A 184 2.60 10.69 19.21
C TYR A 184 1.43 11.33 18.44
N PHE A 185 1.16 10.93 17.19
CA PHE A 185 0.07 11.49 16.37
C PHE A 185 -1.19 10.63 16.34
N HIS A 186 -1.05 9.29 16.36
CA HIS A 186 -2.16 8.36 16.14
C HIS A 186 -2.90 7.96 17.43
N GLY A 187 -2.85 8.78 18.47
CA GLY A 187 -3.50 8.54 19.76
C GLY A 187 -2.72 7.56 20.66
N ARG A 188 -3.40 6.58 21.26
CA ARG A 188 -2.79 5.48 22.06
C ARG A 188 -3.09 4.07 21.53
N ASP A 189 -3.64 4.00 20.32
CA ASP A 189 -4.16 2.79 19.69
C ASP A 189 -4.07 2.81 18.15
N GLY A 190 -3.42 3.81 17.55
CA GLY A 190 -3.31 3.91 16.08
C GLY A 190 -4.58 4.47 15.40
N LEU A 191 -5.65 4.67 16.17
CA LEU A 191 -6.98 5.14 15.73
C LEU A 191 -7.38 6.46 16.44
N GLY A 192 -6.39 7.23 16.90
CA GLY A 192 -6.61 8.53 17.52
C GLY A 192 -7.19 8.46 18.94
N GLY A 193 -6.89 7.40 19.69
CA GLY A 193 -7.43 7.20 21.04
C GLY A 193 -8.91 6.81 20.99
N ILE A 194 -9.30 6.01 20.00
CA ILE A 194 -10.66 5.48 19.88
C ILE A 194 -11.02 4.64 21.11
N ALA A 195 -10.08 3.87 21.68
CA ALA A 195 -10.32 3.09 22.91
C ALA A 195 -10.62 3.96 24.13
N GLU A 196 -9.95 5.12 24.25
CA GLU A 196 -10.13 6.06 25.37
C GLU A 196 -11.40 6.91 25.22
N ARG A 197 -11.79 7.25 23.98
CA ARG A 197 -12.96 8.09 23.66
C ARG A 197 -14.25 7.30 23.41
N HIS A 198 -14.11 6.06 22.96
CA HIS A 198 -15.19 5.13 22.59
C HIS A 198 -14.83 3.70 23.06
N PRO A 199 -14.88 3.41 24.38
CA PRO A 199 -14.60 2.07 24.90
C PRO A 199 -15.50 0.98 24.29
N GLU A 200 -16.69 1.35 23.81
CA GLU A 200 -17.60 0.48 23.07
C GLU A 200 -17.04 0.02 21.71
N LEU A 201 -16.06 0.74 21.14
CA LEU A 201 -15.35 0.40 19.90
C LEU A 201 -13.99 -0.27 20.13
N ASP A 202 -13.62 -0.55 21.40
CA ASP A 202 -12.41 -1.30 21.71
C ASP A 202 -12.65 -2.82 21.66
N VAL A 203 -11.55 -3.58 21.67
CA VAL A 203 -11.55 -5.06 21.66
C VAL A 203 -11.12 -5.55 23.04
N ASP A 204 -11.92 -6.41 23.67
CA ASP A 204 -11.53 -7.06 24.93
C ASP A 204 -10.23 -7.87 24.73
N GLU A 205 -9.21 -7.59 25.54
CA GLU A 205 -7.93 -8.31 25.48
C GLU A 205 -8.06 -9.82 25.79
N ASN A 206 -9.21 -10.24 26.34
CA ASN A 206 -9.56 -11.63 26.59
C ASN A 206 -10.36 -12.27 25.44
N ASP A 207 -11.04 -11.48 24.59
CA ASP A 207 -11.77 -11.95 23.40
C ASP A 207 -11.07 -11.48 22.12
N LEU A 208 -9.92 -12.10 21.87
CA LEU A 208 -9.05 -11.83 20.73
C LEU A 208 -9.36 -12.72 19.52
N GLU A 209 -10.52 -13.39 19.51
CA GLU A 209 -11.02 -14.17 18.36
C GLU A 209 -11.98 -13.36 17.49
N HIS A 210 -12.24 -13.83 16.25
CA HIS A 210 -13.29 -13.26 15.41
C HIS A 210 -13.82 -14.30 14.40
N PRO A 211 -15.14 -14.52 14.26
CA PRO A 211 -15.67 -15.64 13.47
C PRO A 211 -15.31 -15.61 11.97
N GLN A 212 -14.97 -14.45 11.40
CA GLN A 212 -14.58 -14.25 10.00
C GLN A 212 -13.05 -14.18 9.78
N LEU A 213 -12.22 -14.44 10.80
CA LEU A 213 -10.76 -14.51 10.70
C LEU A 213 -10.21 -15.89 11.10
N ASP A 214 -9.00 -16.20 10.63
CA ASP A 214 -8.19 -17.34 11.09
C ASP A 214 -6.94 -16.79 11.79
N ILE A 215 -7.02 -16.62 13.10
CA ILE A 215 -6.01 -15.87 13.88
C ILE A 215 -4.92 -16.84 14.33
N ARG A 216 -3.66 -16.54 14.00
CA ARG A 216 -2.53 -17.45 14.19
C ARG A 216 -1.46 -16.85 15.10
N SER A 217 -0.95 -17.69 16.00
CA SER A 217 0.19 -17.41 16.89
C SER A 217 1.56 -17.73 16.27
N THR A 218 1.59 -18.37 15.09
CA THR A 218 2.79 -18.48 14.24
C THR A 218 3.21 -17.12 13.71
N THR A 219 4.49 -16.92 13.40
CA THR A 219 4.96 -15.62 12.91
C THR A 219 4.34 -15.27 11.55
N GLY A 220 4.23 -13.98 11.26
CA GLY A 220 3.77 -13.47 9.98
C GLY A 220 4.70 -13.89 8.82
N LEU A 221 5.98 -14.08 9.11
CA LEU A 221 6.97 -14.65 8.18
C LEU A 221 6.64 -16.11 7.84
N ASP A 222 6.37 -16.96 8.83
CA ASP A 222 5.98 -18.36 8.61
C ASP A 222 4.69 -18.46 7.80
N VAL A 223 3.67 -17.69 8.18
CA VAL A 223 2.36 -17.64 7.51
C VAL A 223 2.52 -17.18 6.06
N ALA A 224 3.29 -16.12 5.82
CA ALA A 224 3.56 -15.65 4.47
C ALA A 224 4.32 -16.71 3.65
N LEU A 225 5.33 -17.38 4.22
CA LEU A 225 6.07 -18.46 3.54
C LEU A 225 5.18 -19.68 3.25
N GLU A 226 4.24 -20.04 4.14
CA GLU A 226 3.25 -21.11 3.91
C GLU A 226 2.30 -20.76 2.76
N LEU A 227 1.72 -19.54 2.78
CA LEU A 227 0.84 -19.04 1.74
C LEU A 227 1.55 -18.95 0.39
N ILE A 228 2.75 -18.36 0.35
CA ILE A 228 3.55 -18.22 -0.86
C ILE A 228 3.92 -19.60 -1.42
N ARG A 229 4.28 -20.58 -0.58
CA ARG A 229 4.60 -21.96 -0.98
C ARG A 229 3.39 -22.75 -1.49
N SER A 230 2.21 -22.52 -0.93
CA SER A 230 0.99 -23.30 -1.23
C SER A 230 0.19 -22.80 -2.44
N ARG A 231 0.55 -21.66 -3.05
CA ARG A 231 -0.11 -21.12 -4.25
C ARG A 231 0.68 -21.38 -5.56
N PRO A 232 0.00 -21.37 -6.73
CA PRO A 232 0.69 -21.45 -8.02
C PRO A 232 1.60 -20.24 -8.27
N PRO A 233 2.66 -20.39 -9.10
CA PRO A 233 3.54 -19.29 -9.50
C PRO A 233 2.76 -18.08 -10.03
N ARG A 234 3.30 -16.88 -9.82
CA ARG A 234 2.72 -15.57 -10.24
C ARG A 234 1.33 -15.22 -9.68
N THR A 235 0.67 -16.05 -8.89
CA THR A 235 -0.73 -15.78 -8.49
C THR A 235 -0.92 -14.80 -7.34
N ILE A 236 0.14 -14.45 -6.59
CA ILE A 236 0.05 -13.57 -5.40
C ILE A 236 0.47 -12.14 -5.74
N THR A 237 -0.38 -11.17 -5.39
CA THR A 237 0.03 -9.79 -5.12
C THR A 237 0.44 -9.67 -3.66
N TYR A 238 1.61 -9.08 -3.37
CA TYR A 238 2.00 -8.63 -2.03
C TYR A 238 1.73 -7.12 -1.93
N LEU A 239 0.83 -6.73 -1.04
CA LEU A 239 0.49 -5.33 -0.80
C LEU A 239 1.17 -4.85 0.50
N ALA A 240 2.15 -3.96 0.36
CA ALA A 240 2.93 -3.39 1.46
C ALA A 240 2.41 -2.00 1.82
N LEU A 241 1.72 -1.93 2.95
CA LEU A 241 1.11 -0.72 3.52
C LEU A 241 1.86 -0.33 4.81
N GLY A 242 3.18 -0.21 4.71
CA GLY A 242 4.07 -0.01 5.85
C GLY A 242 5.55 -0.28 5.54
N PRO A 243 6.43 -0.30 6.56
CA PRO A 243 7.85 -0.58 6.40
C PRO A 243 8.09 -1.94 5.74
N LEU A 244 9.06 -2.01 4.83
CA LEU A 244 9.31 -3.21 4.01
C LEU A 244 10.00 -4.37 4.77
N THR A 245 10.01 -4.35 6.10
CA THR A 245 10.81 -5.24 6.94
C THR A 245 10.45 -6.71 6.80
N ASP A 246 9.16 -7.07 6.84
CA ASP A 246 8.74 -8.46 6.67
C ASP A 246 8.96 -8.98 5.25
N LEU A 247 8.90 -8.11 4.23
CA LEU A 247 9.33 -8.43 2.87
C LEU A 247 10.86 -8.61 2.80
N GLY A 248 11.61 -7.84 3.61
CA GLY A 248 13.04 -7.98 3.84
C GLY A 248 13.42 -9.33 4.47
N TRP A 249 12.65 -9.80 5.45
CA TRP A 249 12.82 -11.13 6.03
C TRP A 249 12.40 -12.24 5.07
N LEU A 250 11.29 -12.11 4.35
CA LEU A 250 10.87 -13.05 3.31
C LEU A 250 11.94 -13.26 2.23
N MET A 251 12.59 -12.19 1.79
CA MET A 251 13.71 -12.26 0.85
C MET A 251 15.01 -12.77 1.51
N SER A 252 15.19 -12.62 2.82
CA SER A 252 16.33 -13.21 3.54
C SER A 252 16.21 -14.74 3.65
N GLU A 253 15.01 -15.21 4.00
CA GLU A 253 14.72 -16.61 4.28
C GLU A 253 14.53 -17.43 3.00
N ASN A 254 13.82 -16.89 1.99
CA ASN A 254 13.61 -17.62 0.73
C ASN A 254 13.38 -16.74 -0.50
N ALA A 255 14.38 -15.96 -0.89
CA ALA A 255 14.38 -15.15 -2.12
C ALA A 255 13.96 -15.92 -3.38
N ALA A 256 14.33 -17.21 -3.50
CA ALA A 256 13.98 -18.04 -4.65
C ALA A 256 12.46 -18.30 -4.73
N LEU A 257 11.85 -18.72 -3.61
CA LEU A 257 10.40 -18.92 -3.52
C LEU A 257 9.64 -17.61 -3.76
N VAL A 258 10.10 -16.50 -3.17
CA VAL A 258 9.47 -15.18 -3.37
C VAL A 258 9.50 -14.78 -4.85
N ARG A 259 10.65 -14.91 -5.53
CA ARG A 259 10.78 -14.60 -6.97
C ARG A 259 9.97 -15.53 -7.89
N GLU A 260 9.76 -16.79 -7.51
CA GLU A 260 8.92 -17.74 -8.25
C GLU A 260 7.42 -17.42 -8.09
N LYS A 261 6.97 -17.17 -6.86
CA LYS A 261 5.55 -17.18 -6.50
C LYS A 261 4.87 -15.82 -6.54
N ILE A 262 5.56 -14.75 -6.15
CA ILE A 262 4.96 -13.41 -6.14
C ILE A 262 4.93 -12.85 -7.57
N GLY A 263 3.72 -12.51 -8.03
CA GLY A 263 3.44 -11.99 -9.36
C GLY A 263 3.30 -10.47 -9.41
N ARG A 264 2.99 -9.82 -8.29
CA ARG A 264 3.00 -8.35 -8.17
C ARG A 264 3.43 -7.96 -6.75
N ILE A 265 4.16 -6.87 -6.62
CA ILE A 265 4.34 -6.17 -5.35
C ILE A 265 3.84 -4.74 -5.54
N VAL A 266 3.01 -4.25 -4.62
CA VAL A 266 2.51 -2.88 -4.60
C VAL A 266 2.87 -2.29 -3.25
N CYS A 267 3.57 -1.16 -3.25
CA CYS A 267 4.12 -0.54 -2.04
C CYS A 267 3.71 0.93 -1.97
N MET A 268 3.11 1.32 -0.86
CA MET A 268 3.04 2.72 -0.46
C MET A 268 4.37 3.08 0.24
N GLY A 269 5.03 4.15 -0.20
CA GLY A 269 6.21 4.66 0.50
C GLY A 269 7.16 5.49 -0.37
N GLY A 270 8.09 6.18 0.29
CA GLY A 270 9.05 7.10 -0.31
C GLY A 270 8.47 8.46 -0.70
N ALA A 271 9.37 9.43 -0.87
CA ALA A 271 9.11 10.74 -1.47
C ALA A 271 10.26 11.03 -2.44
N LEU A 272 9.96 11.41 -3.68
CA LEU A 272 10.97 11.59 -4.74
C LEU A 272 11.17 13.07 -5.07
N ASP A 273 10.13 13.71 -5.60
CA ASP A 273 10.12 15.08 -6.11
C ASP A 273 9.30 16.03 -5.21
N VAL A 274 8.83 15.55 -4.04
CA VAL A 274 8.05 16.30 -3.04
C VAL A 274 8.69 16.23 -1.63
N PRO A 275 8.33 17.11 -0.68
CA PRO A 275 8.75 16.99 0.71
C PRO A 275 8.25 15.70 1.38
N GLY A 276 8.96 15.25 2.40
CA GLY A 276 8.55 14.11 3.23
C GLY A 276 7.30 14.38 4.08
N ASN A 277 6.77 13.32 4.72
CA ASN A 277 5.69 13.38 5.71
C ASN A 277 6.15 12.97 7.12
N THR A 278 7.47 12.80 7.34
CA THR A 278 8.04 12.33 8.62
C THR A 278 9.27 13.14 8.99
N SER A 279 10.24 13.22 8.09
CA SER A 279 11.23 14.31 8.07
C SER A 279 10.93 15.24 6.89
N PRO A 280 11.56 16.43 6.78
CA PRO A 280 11.38 17.31 5.62
C PRO A 280 11.68 16.65 4.25
N VAL A 281 12.41 15.53 4.24
CA VAL A 281 12.87 14.82 3.03
C VAL A 281 12.52 13.33 2.99
N ALA A 282 11.83 12.80 4.01
CA ALA A 282 11.55 11.38 4.15
C ALA A 282 10.08 11.08 4.43
N GLU A 283 9.58 10.06 3.75
CA GLU A 283 8.28 9.43 4.00
C GLU A 283 8.40 8.39 5.13
N PHE A 284 7.32 8.17 5.88
CA PHE A 284 7.32 7.39 7.11
C PHE A 284 7.85 5.96 6.96
N ASN A 285 7.27 5.16 6.05
CA ASN A 285 7.58 3.74 5.91
C ASN A 285 9.04 3.51 5.52
N PHE A 286 9.57 4.41 4.69
CA PHE A 286 10.97 4.41 4.27
C PHE A 286 11.90 5.01 5.34
N PHE A 287 11.42 5.92 6.21
CA PHE A 287 12.15 6.41 7.38
C PHE A 287 12.24 5.37 8.51
N ALA A 288 11.20 4.57 8.71
CA ALA A 288 11.16 3.53 9.73
C ALA A 288 12.19 2.44 9.45
N ASP A 289 12.19 1.84 8.25
CA ASP A 289 13.18 0.85 7.82
C ASP A 289 13.82 1.16 6.46
N PRO A 290 14.78 2.09 6.40
CA PRO A 290 15.54 2.38 5.19
C PRO A 290 16.55 1.26 4.85
N TYR A 291 16.77 0.28 5.74
CA TYR A 291 17.64 -0.86 5.49
C TYR A 291 16.91 -1.93 4.67
N ALA A 292 15.63 -2.20 4.98
CA ALA A 292 14.75 -3.01 4.14
C ALA A 292 14.64 -2.41 2.73
N VAL A 293 14.41 -1.09 2.62
CA VAL A 293 14.37 -0.41 1.32
C VAL A 293 15.70 -0.57 0.56
N LYS A 294 16.85 -0.30 1.20
CA LYS A 294 18.18 -0.47 0.60
C LYS A 294 18.38 -1.90 0.08
N LYS A 295 18.01 -2.90 0.90
CA LYS A 295 18.18 -4.34 0.64
C LYS A 295 17.28 -4.88 -0.48
N LEU A 296 16.08 -4.33 -0.63
CA LEU A 296 15.06 -4.85 -1.54
C LEU A 296 15.07 -4.14 -2.90
N LEU A 297 15.30 -2.83 -2.92
CA LEU A 297 15.08 -1.99 -4.10
C LEU A 297 16.36 -1.49 -4.77
N ILE A 298 17.47 -1.38 -4.03
CA ILE A 298 18.68 -0.73 -4.55
C ILE A 298 19.68 -1.79 -5.01
N GLN A 299 20.07 -1.72 -6.28
CA GLN A 299 21.15 -2.56 -6.80
C GLN A 299 22.49 -2.02 -6.32
N ASP A 300 23.24 -2.83 -5.56
CA ASP A 300 24.66 -2.58 -5.36
C ASP A 300 25.43 -3.08 -6.59
N ALA A 301 26.42 -2.30 -7.05
CA ALA A 301 27.15 -2.56 -8.28
C ALA A 301 28.15 -3.72 -8.12
N ASP A 302 28.65 -3.94 -6.90
CA ASP A 302 29.65 -4.97 -6.58
C ASP A 302 29.02 -6.32 -6.16
N ILE A 303 27.69 -6.45 -6.23
CA ILE A 303 26.94 -7.65 -5.81
C ILE A 303 26.19 -8.26 -6.99
N ASP A 304 26.23 -9.60 -7.12
CA ASP A 304 25.37 -10.36 -8.03
C ASP A 304 23.91 -10.31 -7.55
N SER A 305 23.28 -9.20 -7.89
CA SER A 305 21.91 -8.81 -7.53
C SER A 305 20.85 -9.76 -8.09
N SER A 306 21.18 -10.60 -9.08
CA SER A 306 20.27 -11.61 -9.64
C SER A 306 19.81 -12.65 -8.61
N GLN A 307 20.61 -12.86 -7.56
CA GLN A 307 20.34 -13.83 -6.50
C GLN A 307 19.65 -13.22 -5.26
N ILE A 308 19.72 -11.90 -5.07
CA ILE A 308 19.33 -11.24 -3.81
C ILE A 308 18.12 -10.30 -3.96
N LEU A 309 17.99 -9.57 -5.07
CA LEU A 309 16.97 -8.53 -5.20
C LEU A 309 15.57 -9.06 -5.48
N LEU A 310 14.60 -8.16 -5.26
CA LEU A 310 13.24 -8.28 -5.75
C LEU A 310 13.17 -8.20 -7.29
N PRO A 311 12.10 -8.76 -7.89
CA PRO A 311 11.74 -8.51 -9.28
C PRO A 311 11.23 -7.06 -9.41
N LEU A 312 12.14 -6.11 -9.68
CA LEU A 312 11.79 -4.69 -9.80
C LEU A 312 10.85 -4.41 -10.99
N ASP A 313 10.84 -5.29 -11.99
CA ASP A 313 9.84 -5.38 -13.06
C ASP A 313 8.42 -5.47 -12.52
N ARG A 314 8.21 -6.18 -11.40
CA ARG A 314 6.87 -6.43 -10.81
C ARG A 314 6.62 -5.62 -9.53
N PHE A 315 7.48 -4.66 -9.20
CA PHE A 315 7.36 -3.80 -8.02
C PHE A 315 6.83 -2.42 -8.40
N ILE A 316 5.60 -2.12 -8.00
CA ILE A 316 4.99 -0.79 -8.16
C ILE A 316 5.18 0.01 -6.87
N LEU A 317 5.87 1.16 -6.97
CA LEU A 317 6.00 2.13 -5.88
C LEU A 317 5.00 3.29 -6.03
N LEU A 318 4.30 3.61 -4.94
CA LEU A 318 3.39 4.75 -4.81
C LEU A 318 3.91 5.73 -3.74
N PRO A 319 4.75 6.70 -4.14
CA PRO A 319 5.32 7.68 -3.22
C PRO A 319 4.34 8.81 -2.86
N LEU A 320 4.76 9.70 -1.94
CA LEU A 320 4.01 10.91 -1.59
C LEU A 320 3.67 11.78 -2.81
N ASP A 321 4.54 11.80 -3.83
CA ASP A 321 4.37 12.51 -5.10
C ASP A 321 3.01 12.26 -5.79
N ILE A 322 2.45 11.07 -5.60
CA ILE A 322 1.15 10.67 -6.16
C ILE A 322 0.09 10.37 -5.11
N THR A 323 0.46 10.03 -3.87
CA THR A 323 -0.51 9.69 -2.83
C THR A 323 -1.04 10.90 -2.06
N THR A 324 -0.21 11.90 -1.71
CA THR A 324 -0.65 13.14 -1.03
C THR A 324 -1.78 13.89 -1.75
N PRO A 325 -1.82 13.97 -3.09
CA PRO A 325 -2.94 14.60 -3.81
C PRO A 325 -4.28 13.83 -3.81
N HIS A 326 -4.32 12.60 -3.27
CA HIS A 326 -5.57 11.85 -3.11
C HIS A 326 -6.07 12.03 -1.69
N GLU A 327 -7.27 12.59 -1.54
CA GLU A 327 -7.74 13.08 -0.25
C GLU A 327 -9.20 12.69 0.02
N LEU A 328 -9.54 12.56 1.31
CA LEU A 328 -10.91 12.55 1.80
C LEU A 328 -11.18 13.90 2.50
N PRO A 329 -11.82 14.87 1.83
CA PRO A 329 -12.13 16.16 2.45
C PRO A 329 -13.15 15.98 3.58
N PHE A 330 -12.84 16.49 4.76
CA PHE A 330 -13.74 16.40 5.92
C PHE A 330 -15.08 17.13 5.73
N PRO A 331 -15.17 18.27 5.01
CA PRO A 331 -16.45 18.85 4.62
C PRO A 331 -17.29 17.92 3.75
N PHE A 332 -16.67 17.21 2.80
CA PHE A 332 -17.35 16.25 1.94
C PHE A 332 -17.81 15.01 2.73
N TYR A 333 -16.97 14.47 3.62
CA TYR A 333 -17.35 13.38 4.53
C TYR A 333 -18.54 13.76 5.40
N LYS A 334 -18.55 14.98 5.95
CA LYS A 334 -19.68 15.50 6.73
C LYS A 334 -20.96 15.63 5.90
N GLU A 335 -20.87 16.20 4.70
CA GLU A 335 -22.03 16.41 3.84
C GLU A 335 -22.64 15.09 3.31
N ASN A 336 -21.81 14.07 3.03
CA ASN A 336 -22.23 12.90 2.26
C ASN A 336 -22.26 11.58 3.05
N ILE A 337 -21.59 11.48 4.20
CA ILE A 337 -21.48 10.24 4.99
C ILE A 337 -22.03 10.42 6.41
N ASP A 338 -21.63 11.48 7.11
CA ASP A 338 -22.10 11.74 8.49
C ASP A 338 -22.30 13.24 8.77
N PRO A 339 -23.54 13.76 8.66
CA PRO A 339 -23.87 15.15 8.96
C PRO A 339 -23.57 15.60 10.41
N SER A 340 -23.36 14.66 11.34
CA SER A 340 -22.94 14.96 12.71
C SER A 340 -21.43 15.01 12.92
N PHE A 341 -20.63 14.64 11.92
CA PHE A 341 -19.18 14.61 11.99
C PHE A 341 -18.58 16.01 12.21
N GLU A 342 -17.82 16.17 13.29
CA GLU A 342 -17.07 17.39 13.58
C GLU A 342 -15.61 17.09 13.87
N THR A 343 -15.23 17.00 15.14
CA THR A 343 -13.86 16.87 15.67
C THR A 343 -13.95 16.17 17.03
N SER A 344 -12.83 15.68 17.59
CA SER A 344 -12.83 14.98 18.89
C SER A 344 -13.29 15.83 20.10
N ALA A 345 -13.57 17.13 19.91
CA ALA A 345 -14.27 17.97 20.90
C ALA A 345 -15.80 17.70 20.96
N MET A 346 -16.37 17.03 19.96
CA MET A 346 -17.76 16.57 19.87
C MET A 346 -17.76 15.11 19.39
N PRO A 347 -17.49 14.13 20.27
CA PRO A 347 -17.28 12.73 19.87
C PRO A 347 -18.51 12.08 19.21
N SER A 348 -18.26 11.18 18.26
CA SER A 348 -19.26 10.44 17.49
C SER A 348 -20.30 9.71 18.36
N ASP A 349 -21.56 10.16 18.33
CA ASP A 349 -22.68 9.41 18.92
C ASP A 349 -23.11 8.24 18.00
N SER A 350 -23.21 7.03 18.54
CA SER A 350 -23.66 5.83 17.82
C SER A 350 -25.18 5.78 17.57
N SER A 351 -25.98 6.55 18.31
CA SER A 351 -27.44 6.38 18.37
C SER A 351 -28.15 6.59 17.02
N ASN A 352 -27.72 7.60 16.25
CA ASN A 352 -28.40 8.07 15.04
C ASN A 352 -27.70 7.69 13.71
N LYS A 353 -26.66 6.86 13.75
CA LYS A 353 -25.85 6.47 12.58
C LYS A 353 -25.62 4.95 12.52
N SER A 354 -25.01 4.45 11.44
CA SER A 354 -24.65 3.02 11.35
C SER A 354 -23.41 2.69 12.18
N PRO A 355 -23.22 1.44 12.65
CA PRO A 355 -22.01 1.06 13.41
C PRO A 355 -20.71 1.34 12.65
N LEU A 356 -20.70 1.13 11.33
CA LEU A 356 -19.55 1.43 10.47
C LEU A 356 -19.30 2.93 10.32
N THR A 357 -20.36 3.74 10.23
CA THR A 357 -20.28 5.20 10.15
C THR A 357 -19.77 5.78 11.47
N HIS A 358 -20.30 5.29 12.60
CA HIS A 358 -19.82 5.61 13.94
C HIS A 358 -18.33 5.28 14.10
N PHE A 359 -17.92 4.05 13.81
CA PHE A 359 -16.52 3.60 13.89
C PHE A 359 -15.57 4.48 13.06
N THR A 360 -15.96 4.80 11.82
CA THR A 360 -15.11 5.61 10.93
C THR A 360 -15.04 7.08 11.38
N SER A 361 -16.16 7.69 11.76
CA SER A 361 -16.18 9.04 12.34
C SER A 361 -15.33 9.13 13.62
N SER A 362 -15.45 8.14 14.51
CA SER A 362 -14.78 8.11 15.80
C SER A 362 -13.25 8.19 15.71
N PHE A 363 -12.60 7.65 14.68
CA PHE A 363 -11.15 7.89 14.49
C PHE A 363 -10.86 9.14 13.65
N LEU A 364 -11.63 9.39 12.58
CA LEU A 364 -11.46 10.56 11.71
C LEU A 364 -11.61 11.91 12.46
N GLU A 365 -12.36 11.94 13.55
CA GLU A 365 -12.53 13.11 14.44
C GLU A 365 -11.21 13.62 15.02
N GLN A 366 -10.30 12.70 15.39
CA GLN A 366 -8.97 13.06 15.89
C GLN A 366 -8.01 13.36 14.73
N THR A 367 -8.11 12.59 13.64
CA THR A 367 -7.39 12.84 12.38
C THR A 367 -7.62 14.27 11.88
N ARG A 368 -8.86 14.78 11.95
CA ARG A 368 -9.21 16.16 11.61
C ARG A 368 -8.63 17.20 12.56
N VAL A 369 -8.67 16.96 13.88
CA VAL A 369 -8.03 17.86 14.87
C VAL A 369 -6.52 17.97 14.65
N VAL A 370 -5.89 16.90 14.19
CA VAL A 370 -4.50 16.93 13.75
C VAL A 370 -4.36 17.74 12.45
N MET A 371 -5.14 17.45 11.41
CA MET A 371 -4.99 18.11 10.10
C MET A 371 -5.22 19.62 10.11
N LEU A 372 -6.18 20.11 10.89
CA LEU A 372 -6.47 21.53 11.01
C LEU A 372 -5.28 22.34 11.55
N GLN A 373 -4.36 21.72 12.31
CA GLN A 373 -3.11 22.36 12.77
C GLN A 373 -2.10 22.61 11.64
N PHE A 374 -2.29 21.95 10.48
CA PHE A 374 -1.49 22.09 9.27
C PHE A 374 -2.23 22.88 8.18
N GLY A 375 -3.38 23.49 8.51
CA GLY A 375 -4.19 24.29 7.59
C GLY A 375 -4.95 23.47 6.54
N LYS A 376 -5.11 22.15 6.76
CA LYS A 376 -5.80 21.22 5.87
C LYS A 376 -7.06 20.69 6.54
N ASP A 377 -8.17 20.60 5.80
CA ASP A 377 -9.43 20.00 6.29
C ASP A 377 -9.79 18.75 5.45
N ALA A 378 -8.79 17.86 5.31
CA ALA A 378 -8.89 16.59 4.59
C ALA A 378 -7.86 15.58 5.13
N MET A 379 -8.13 14.27 5.01
CA MET A 379 -7.17 13.19 5.27
C MET A 379 -6.50 12.74 3.97
N GLU A 380 -5.20 12.48 3.97
CA GLU A 380 -4.46 11.94 2.81
C GLU A 380 -4.66 10.41 2.69
N LEU A 381 -4.99 9.92 1.50
CA LEU A 381 -5.49 8.55 1.26
C LEU A 381 -4.39 7.52 0.94
N HIS A 382 -3.22 7.62 1.58
CA HIS A 382 -1.98 6.93 1.17
C HIS A 382 -2.15 5.43 0.82
N ASP A 383 -2.50 4.58 1.79
CA ASP A 383 -2.72 3.14 1.53
C ASP A 383 -3.88 2.88 0.56
N ILE A 384 -4.92 3.71 0.60
CA ILE A 384 -6.14 3.50 -0.19
C ILE A 384 -5.80 3.62 -1.69
N VAL A 385 -4.89 4.52 -2.07
CA VAL A 385 -4.33 4.59 -3.43
C VAL A 385 -3.55 3.31 -3.77
N ALA A 386 -2.82 2.71 -2.83
CA ALA A 386 -2.09 1.47 -3.04
C ALA A 386 -3.02 0.22 -3.12
N VAL A 387 -4.07 0.15 -2.30
CA VAL A 387 -5.14 -0.87 -2.42
C VAL A 387 -5.82 -0.73 -3.79
N TRP A 388 -6.18 0.49 -4.20
CA TRP A 388 -6.74 0.75 -5.53
C TRP A 388 -5.78 0.39 -6.67
N CYS A 389 -4.49 0.66 -6.50
CA CYS A 389 -3.47 0.23 -7.45
C CYS A 389 -3.42 -1.31 -7.55
N ALA A 390 -3.51 -2.04 -6.44
CA ALA A 390 -3.54 -3.51 -6.45
C ALA A 390 -4.82 -4.09 -7.07
N ILE A 391 -5.95 -3.39 -6.99
CA ILE A 391 -7.23 -3.74 -7.66
C ILE A 391 -7.10 -3.57 -9.18
N GLU A 392 -6.60 -2.43 -9.65
CA GLU A 392 -6.54 -2.07 -11.08
C GLU A 392 -5.30 -2.64 -11.81
N ASN A 393 -4.27 -3.08 -11.08
CA ASN A 393 -2.98 -3.52 -11.63
C ASN A 393 -2.56 -4.92 -11.11
N PRO A 394 -3.37 -5.96 -11.38
CA PRO A 394 -3.11 -7.33 -10.91
C PRO A 394 -1.81 -7.94 -11.47
N PRO A 395 -1.42 -9.15 -11.01
CA PRO A 395 -0.31 -9.89 -11.59
C PRO A 395 -0.51 -10.20 -13.07
N VAL A 396 0.47 -9.83 -13.89
CA VAL A 396 0.47 -10.07 -15.35
C VAL A 396 1.09 -11.44 -15.64
N PRO A 397 0.52 -12.26 -16.54
CA PRO A 397 1.10 -13.55 -16.93
C PRO A 397 2.49 -13.41 -17.58
N ASP A 398 3.39 -14.36 -17.34
CA ASP A 398 4.76 -14.33 -17.89
C ASP A 398 4.75 -14.17 -19.42
N GLY A 399 5.44 -13.13 -19.92
CA GLY A 399 5.57 -12.82 -21.34
C GLY A 399 4.51 -11.88 -21.93
N ALA A 400 3.49 -11.49 -21.17
CA ALA A 400 2.65 -10.33 -21.55
C ALA A 400 3.37 -9.00 -21.21
N ALA A 401 3.00 -7.92 -21.90
CA ALA A 401 3.54 -6.60 -21.59
C ALA A 401 2.99 -6.09 -20.25
N ASP A 402 3.88 -5.66 -19.34
CA ASP A 402 3.46 -5.17 -18.03
C ASP A 402 3.00 -3.71 -18.12
N THR A 403 1.82 -3.52 -18.70
CA THR A 403 1.14 -2.22 -18.81
C THR A 403 0.16 -2.06 -17.66
N LEU A 404 0.28 -0.95 -16.93
CA LEU A 404 -0.69 -0.56 -15.90
C LEU A 404 -2.09 -0.32 -16.49
N GLY A 405 -3.11 -0.41 -15.64
CA GLY A 405 -4.52 -0.24 -15.98
C GLY A 405 -4.86 1.15 -16.53
N LEU A 406 -6.07 1.29 -17.10
CA LEU A 406 -6.48 2.52 -17.78
C LEU A 406 -6.39 3.74 -16.84
N GLY A 407 -5.64 4.77 -17.25
CA GLY A 407 -5.42 6.00 -16.48
C GLY A 407 -4.19 5.98 -15.57
N TRP A 408 -3.69 4.79 -15.21
CA TRP A 408 -2.44 4.65 -14.45
C TRP A 408 -1.22 4.87 -15.35
N LYS A 409 -0.19 5.55 -14.84
CA LYS A 409 1.13 5.67 -15.50
C LYS A 409 2.24 5.64 -14.47
N ALA A 410 3.32 4.94 -14.81
CA ALA A 410 4.53 4.87 -14.02
C ALA A 410 5.77 5.13 -14.90
N ARG A 411 6.85 5.54 -14.24
CA ARG A 411 8.17 5.75 -14.84
C ARG A 411 9.22 5.08 -13.94
N ASN A 412 10.21 4.43 -14.53
CA ASN A 412 11.27 3.82 -13.75
C ASN A 412 12.17 4.93 -13.19
N ARG A 413 12.45 4.89 -11.88
CA ARG A 413 13.27 5.86 -11.15
C ARG A 413 14.48 5.18 -10.55
N THR A 414 15.66 5.77 -10.74
CA THR A 414 16.88 5.36 -10.07
C THR A 414 17.15 6.33 -8.92
N PHE A 415 17.40 5.78 -7.74
CA PHE A 415 17.72 6.50 -6.51
C PHE A 415 18.58 5.58 -5.62
N ASP A 416 19.19 6.13 -4.58
CA ASP A 416 19.59 5.36 -3.38
C ASP A 416 18.73 5.80 -2.18
N ILE A 417 18.92 5.21 -1.00
CA ILE A 417 18.28 5.65 0.25
C ILE A 417 19.30 5.94 1.35
N GLU A 418 19.17 7.12 1.96
CA GLU A 418 19.92 7.52 3.14
C GLU A 418 19.39 6.81 4.38
N ARG A 419 20.28 6.28 5.22
CA ARG A 419 19.97 5.37 6.35
C ARG A 419 20.38 5.92 7.72
N THR A 420 21.36 6.84 7.76
CA THR A 420 22.10 7.22 8.97
C THR A 420 22.15 8.72 9.22
N GLY A 421 21.88 9.57 8.23
CA GLY A 421 21.84 11.02 8.40
C GLY A 421 20.72 11.51 9.33
N GLU A 422 21.05 12.34 10.32
CA GLU A 422 20.14 12.81 11.38
C GLU A 422 18.84 13.46 10.87
N LEU A 423 18.94 14.26 9.80
CA LEU A 423 17.80 14.94 9.18
C LEU A 423 17.27 14.21 7.93
N THR A 424 18.06 13.27 7.40
CA THR A 424 17.93 12.75 6.03
C THR A 424 17.75 11.22 5.94
N ARG A 425 17.76 10.49 7.06
CA ARG A 425 17.31 9.08 7.13
C ARG A 425 15.97 8.94 6.39
N GLY A 426 15.81 7.90 5.58
CA GLY A 426 14.60 7.64 4.79
C GLY A 426 14.50 8.43 3.48
N MET A 427 15.38 9.41 3.23
CA MET A 427 15.38 10.20 1.99
C MET A 427 15.76 9.34 0.78
N LEU A 428 14.96 9.42 -0.30
CA LEU A 428 15.32 8.86 -1.59
C LEU A 428 16.24 9.83 -2.35
N VAL A 429 17.52 9.46 -2.39
CA VAL A 429 18.59 10.22 -3.03
C VAL A 429 18.53 9.97 -4.55
N CYS A 430 17.68 10.75 -5.23
CA CYS A 430 17.64 10.81 -6.69
C CYS A 430 18.83 11.63 -7.20
N ASP A 431 19.72 11.04 -8.00
CA ASP A 431 20.68 11.82 -8.77
C ASP A 431 19.94 12.55 -9.90
N ARG A 432 20.12 13.87 -9.95
CA ARG A 432 19.50 14.76 -10.94
C ARG A 432 20.55 15.59 -11.70
N ARG A 433 21.84 15.26 -11.61
CA ARG A 433 22.92 16.02 -12.25
C ARG A 433 22.86 16.01 -13.78
N ASP A 434 22.19 15.02 -14.35
CA ASP A 434 21.92 14.89 -15.80
C ASP A 434 20.47 15.26 -16.18
N ASP A 435 19.64 15.68 -15.21
CA ASP A 435 18.26 16.09 -15.45
C ASP A 435 18.21 17.53 -15.94
N LEU A 436 17.78 17.70 -17.19
CA LEU A 436 17.63 19.00 -17.87
C LEU A 436 16.68 19.98 -17.15
N SER A 437 15.86 19.52 -16.20
CA SER A 437 14.98 20.34 -15.37
C SER A 437 15.56 20.71 -14.01
N ALA A 438 16.57 19.97 -13.51
CA ALA A 438 17.18 20.24 -12.20
C ALA A 438 18.03 21.52 -12.21
N TYR A 439 18.56 21.88 -13.37
CA TYR A 439 19.03 23.24 -13.63
C TYR A 439 17.91 24.04 -14.26
N THR A 440 17.30 24.95 -13.49
CA THR A 440 16.87 26.20 -14.11
C THR A 440 18.07 26.76 -14.87
N VAL A 441 17.88 27.16 -16.14
CA VAL A 441 18.98 27.63 -16.99
C VAL A 441 19.43 29.02 -16.52
N GLY A 442 20.14 29.05 -15.39
CA GLY A 442 20.90 30.20 -14.94
C GLY A 442 21.85 30.58 -16.05
N ALA A 443 21.77 31.85 -16.46
CA ALA A 443 22.43 32.32 -17.67
C ALA A 443 23.91 31.88 -17.68
N ASN A 444 24.31 31.17 -18.74
CA ASN A 444 25.62 30.52 -18.86
C ASN A 444 26.71 31.51 -18.45
N ARG A 445 27.55 31.16 -17.46
CA ARG A 445 28.56 32.08 -16.90
C ARG A 445 29.47 32.69 -17.96
N ALA A 446 29.80 31.97 -19.03
CA ALA A 446 30.58 32.53 -20.14
C ALA A 446 29.81 33.59 -20.92
N ASN A 447 28.50 33.42 -21.13
CA ASN A 447 27.65 34.41 -21.78
C ASN A 447 27.40 35.63 -20.87
N VAL A 448 27.18 35.41 -19.56
CA VAL A 448 27.04 36.50 -18.57
C VAL A 448 28.32 37.31 -18.46
N GLN A 449 29.48 36.64 -18.40
CA GLN A 449 30.78 37.31 -18.41
C GLN A 449 30.98 38.06 -19.72
N ALA A 450 30.69 37.47 -20.89
CA ALA A 450 30.82 38.14 -22.18
C ALA A 450 29.92 39.38 -22.35
N GLU A 451 28.75 39.45 -21.70
CA GLU A 451 27.95 40.69 -21.65
C GLU A 451 28.51 41.71 -20.64
N LEU A 452 29.00 41.26 -19.48
CA LEU A 452 29.70 42.13 -18.53
C LEU A 452 30.95 42.75 -19.17
N ASP A 453 31.73 41.98 -19.92
CA ASP A 453 32.94 42.43 -20.61
C ASP A 453 32.62 43.45 -21.71
N LYS A 454 31.53 43.25 -22.46
CA LYS A 454 31.03 44.26 -23.45
C LYS A 454 30.62 45.57 -22.78
N HIS A 455 30.04 45.51 -21.58
CA HIS A 455 29.52 46.69 -20.89
C HIS A 455 30.55 47.38 -19.97
N THR A 456 31.64 46.72 -19.58
CA THR A 456 32.62 47.23 -18.60
C THR A 456 33.90 47.75 -19.26
N SER A 457 33.76 48.72 -20.17
CA SER A 457 34.88 49.33 -20.91
C SER A 457 35.75 50.30 -20.07
N HIS A 458 36.35 49.85 -18.97
CA HIS A 458 37.42 50.56 -18.25
C HIS A 458 38.32 49.61 -17.43
N HIS A 459 39.32 49.00 -18.06
CA HIS A 459 40.37 48.28 -17.35
C HIS A 459 41.41 49.24 -16.75
N GLY A 460 41.72 49.06 -15.46
CA GLY A 460 42.82 49.75 -14.78
C GLY A 460 44.18 49.08 -15.06
N THR A 461 45.28 49.79 -14.78
CA THR A 461 46.66 49.34 -15.09
C THR A 461 47.18 48.15 -14.26
N TRP A 462 46.34 47.45 -13.51
CA TRP A 462 46.74 46.43 -12.51
C TRP A 462 45.86 45.17 -12.47
N GLU A 463 44.97 44.96 -13.43
CA GLU A 463 44.15 43.75 -13.51
C GLU A 463 44.79 42.65 -14.37
N SER A 464 44.53 41.38 -14.03
CA SER A 464 45.25 40.23 -14.56
C SER A 464 44.83 39.88 -15.99
N THR A 465 45.78 39.88 -16.92
CA THR A 465 45.57 39.47 -18.33
C THR A 465 45.54 37.94 -18.52
N ALA A 466 45.01 37.20 -17.55
CA ALA A 466 44.90 35.74 -17.62
C ALA A 466 43.75 35.36 -18.55
N LEU A 467 44.07 34.78 -19.71
CA LEU A 467 43.07 34.20 -20.60
C LEU A 467 42.26 33.12 -19.83
N PRO A 468 40.91 33.13 -19.92
CA PRO A 468 40.11 32.07 -19.32
C PRO A 468 40.45 30.74 -20.00
N ALA A 469 40.61 29.69 -19.18
CA ALA A 469 40.91 28.36 -19.68
C ALA A 469 39.78 27.85 -20.59
N LEU A 470 40.14 27.17 -21.69
CA LEU A 470 39.18 26.47 -22.53
C LEU A 470 38.52 25.35 -21.71
N VAL A 471 37.24 25.52 -21.43
CA VAL A 471 36.40 24.45 -20.88
C VAL A 471 35.97 23.56 -22.03
N GLU A 472 36.40 22.29 -22.02
CA GLU A 472 35.90 21.31 -22.99
C GLU A 472 34.40 21.09 -22.77
N THR A 473 33.63 21.08 -23.86
CA THR A 473 32.21 20.76 -23.81
C THR A 473 32.04 19.24 -23.65
N GLU A 474 31.88 18.79 -22.41
CA GLU A 474 31.52 17.41 -22.11
C GLU A 474 30.33 16.98 -22.98
N HIS A 475 30.45 15.84 -23.63
CA HIS A 475 29.36 15.30 -24.44
C HIS A 475 28.21 14.88 -23.50
N PRO A 476 26.94 15.14 -23.86
CA PRO A 476 25.81 14.80 -23.00
C PRO A 476 25.85 13.31 -22.66
N PRO A 477 25.75 12.94 -21.37
CA PRO A 477 25.90 11.56 -20.94
C PRO A 477 24.84 10.67 -21.59
N LYS A 478 25.24 9.45 -21.96
CA LYS A 478 24.30 8.46 -22.49
C LYS A 478 23.41 7.99 -21.36
N VAL A 479 22.14 8.42 -21.38
CA VAL A 479 21.09 7.92 -20.50
C VAL A 479 21.04 6.39 -20.59
N HIS A 480 21.42 5.72 -19.52
CA HIS A 480 21.37 4.27 -19.43
C HIS A 480 19.97 3.83 -18.99
N ASP A 481 19.23 3.27 -19.94
CA ASP A 481 17.81 2.96 -19.81
C ASP A 481 17.52 1.75 -18.87
N SER A 482 16.25 1.65 -18.46
CA SER A 482 15.54 0.47 -17.97
C SER A 482 15.95 -0.22 -16.64
N ARG A 483 16.75 0.38 -15.75
CA ARG A 483 17.11 -0.26 -14.44
C ARG A 483 16.44 0.27 -13.16
N GLY A 484 15.67 1.35 -13.23
CA GLY A 484 15.02 1.94 -12.05
C GLY A 484 13.78 1.19 -11.54
N VAL A 485 13.35 1.50 -10.31
CA VAL A 485 12.10 1.02 -9.69
C VAL A 485 10.90 1.66 -10.39
N MET A 486 9.85 0.91 -10.71
CA MET A 486 8.65 1.44 -11.36
C MET A 486 7.82 2.29 -10.37
N CYS A 487 7.86 3.62 -10.54
CA CYS A 487 7.16 4.57 -9.66
C CYS A 487 5.95 5.20 -10.36
N VAL A 488 4.77 5.10 -9.76
CA VAL A 488 3.53 5.71 -10.27
C VAL A 488 3.63 7.23 -10.21
N HIS A 489 3.22 7.89 -11.29
CA HIS A 489 3.18 9.36 -11.41
C HIS A 489 1.86 9.88 -12.04
N THR A 490 0.90 9.00 -12.31
CA THR A 490 -0.47 9.35 -12.73
C THR A 490 -1.42 8.23 -12.32
N THR A 491 -2.59 8.60 -11.82
CA THR A 491 -3.73 7.71 -11.53
C THR A 491 -4.94 8.14 -12.37
N PRO A 492 -6.05 7.39 -12.35
CA PRO A 492 -7.35 7.86 -12.85
C PRO A 492 -7.96 9.08 -12.12
N GLY A 493 -7.26 9.68 -11.13
CA GLY A 493 -7.63 10.93 -10.47
C GLY A 493 -8.23 10.79 -9.06
N PRO A 494 -8.08 11.81 -8.18
CA PRO A 494 -8.62 11.79 -6.82
C PRO A 494 -10.14 11.56 -6.75
N ASP A 495 -10.92 12.26 -7.58
CA ASP A 495 -12.39 12.16 -7.60
C ASP A 495 -12.85 10.73 -7.92
N THR A 496 -12.15 10.06 -8.83
CA THR A 496 -12.41 8.66 -9.21
C THR A 496 -12.19 7.72 -8.02
N LEU A 497 -11.13 7.94 -7.23
CA LEU A 497 -10.88 7.16 -6.03
C LEU A 497 -11.91 7.47 -4.94
N LEU A 498 -12.21 8.75 -4.70
CA LEU A 498 -13.15 9.18 -3.68
C LEU A 498 -14.54 8.58 -3.93
N ALA A 499 -15.05 8.66 -5.17
CA ALA A 499 -16.32 8.05 -5.56
C ALA A 499 -16.33 6.52 -5.42
N LEU A 500 -15.23 5.85 -5.79
CA LEU A 500 -15.08 4.40 -5.63
C LEU A 500 -15.04 3.98 -4.15
N LEU A 501 -14.31 4.74 -3.34
CA LEU A 501 -14.14 4.53 -1.90
C LEU A 501 -15.47 4.67 -1.17
N VAL A 502 -16.20 5.78 -1.37
CA VAL A 502 -17.43 6.02 -0.60
C VAL A 502 -18.56 5.08 -0.97
N LYS A 503 -18.62 4.67 -2.23
CA LYS A 503 -19.56 3.65 -2.72
C LYS A 503 -19.31 2.26 -2.17
N ARG A 504 -18.04 1.87 -1.99
CA ARG A 504 -17.67 0.58 -1.39
C ARG A 504 -17.84 0.59 0.12
N VAL A 505 -17.19 1.54 0.81
CA VAL A 505 -17.11 1.54 2.28
C VAL A 505 -18.42 1.99 2.93
N TRP A 506 -19.02 3.11 2.51
CA TRP A 506 -20.24 3.65 3.15
C TRP A 506 -21.54 3.41 2.35
N GLY A 507 -21.45 3.01 1.08
CA GLY A 507 -22.62 2.75 0.22
C GLY A 507 -23.18 4.00 -0.47
N VAL A 508 -22.52 5.14 -0.27
CA VAL A 508 -22.93 6.45 -0.80
C VAL A 508 -22.61 6.53 -2.29
N SER A 509 -23.52 7.10 -3.08
CA SER A 509 -23.26 7.42 -4.49
C SER A 509 -23.22 8.94 -4.67
N CYS A 510 -22.12 9.43 -5.22
CA CYS A 510 -21.86 10.82 -5.61
C CYS A 510 -21.67 10.92 -7.13
#